data_AF-A0A8T4LNE9-F1
#
_entry.id   AF-A0A8T4LNE9-F1
#
_cell.length_a   1.000
_cell.length_b   1.000
_cell.length_c   1.000
_cell.angle_alpha   90.00
_cell.angle_beta   90.00
_cell.angle_gamma   90.00
#
_symmetry.space_group_name_H-M   'P 1'
#
loop_
_entity.id
_entity.type
_entity.pdbx_description
1 polymer ?
#
loop_
_entity_poly.entity_id
_entity_poly.type
_entity_poly.pdbx_seq_one_letter_code
_entity_poly.pdbx_strand_id
1 'polypeptide(L)'
;MLIGAIVIMAIIKFYKGEMLFRLLEVLMISTSSSIVFYAVLRALGNDYENATLFAVALGIAFAIAKFFLPKLKNAAAILATGGVGVIFGISLGILPIIIMLLLLSVYDFIAVFKTKHMVKMAEVLIKNDLAFTVSASVKEGKPRFTEKGERNRIDLGTGDIVAPVMFDVSALSLSPMASLFIFIGSIVSIVLLMYFAMRKKVILPALPPITLGMLVFFILGRLLGFY
;
A
#
# COMPACT_ATOMS: atom_id res chain seq x y z
N MET A 1 -5.81 -2.38 11.77
CA MET A 1 -4.33 -2.50 11.79
C MET A 1 -3.79 -3.22 13.02
N LEU A 2 -4.25 -2.93 14.25
CA LEU A 2 -3.81 -3.63 15.48
C LEU A 2 -4.03 -5.15 15.46
N ILE A 3 -5.20 -5.63 15.02
CA ILE A 3 -5.50 -7.07 14.96
C ILE A 3 -4.56 -7.78 13.96
N GLY A 4 -4.32 -7.20 12.79
CA GLY A 4 -3.38 -7.75 11.81
C GLY A 4 -1.95 -7.81 12.33
N ALA A 5 -1.49 -6.75 13.04
CA ALA A 5 -0.18 -6.74 13.67
C ALA A 5 -0.06 -7.79 14.78
N ILE A 6 -1.10 -7.96 15.62
CA ILE A 6 -1.15 -8.98 16.68
C ILE A 6 -1.13 -10.40 16.08
N VAL A 7 -1.90 -10.63 15.02
CA VAL A 7 -1.95 -11.92 14.32
C VAL A 7 -0.60 -12.24 13.68
N ILE A 8 0.03 -11.28 12.99
CA ILE A 8 1.37 -11.46 12.42
C ILE A 8 2.40 -11.73 13.52
N MET A 9 2.34 -11.00 14.63
CA MET A 9 3.27 -11.18 15.76
C MET A 9 3.07 -12.53 16.46
N ALA A 10 1.83 -13.00 16.59
CA ALA A 10 1.51 -14.34 17.07
C ALA A 10 2.04 -15.42 16.11
N ILE A 11 1.88 -15.22 14.80
CA ILE A 11 2.39 -16.12 13.77
C ILE A 11 3.92 -16.21 13.82
N ILE A 12 4.62 -15.08 13.93
CA ILE A 12 6.09 -15.04 14.08
C ILE A 12 6.53 -15.80 15.34
N LYS A 13 5.76 -15.72 16.43
CA LYS A 13 6.06 -16.39 17.69
C LYS A 13 5.90 -17.92 17.62
N PHE A 14 4.94 -18.41 16.85
CA PHE A 14 4.63 -19.84 16.72
C PHE A 14 5.28 -20.53 15.51
N TYR A 15 5.63 -19.80 14.46
CA TYR A 15 6.16 -20.34 13.21
C TYR A 15 7.46 -19.65 12.80
N LYS A 16 8.58 -20.39 12.84
CA LYS A 16 9.92 -19.94 12.39
C LYS A 16 10.25 -20.29 10.94
N GLY A 17 9.33 -20.92 10.21
CA GLY A 17 9.55 -21.35 8.82
C GLY A 17 9.21 -20.26 7.80
N GLU A 18 10.07 -20.08 6.79
CA GLU A 18 9.84 -19.12 5.70
C GLU A 18 8.63 -19.47 4.81
N MET A 19 8.21 -20.73 4.80
CA MET A 19 7.12 -21.23 3.95
C MET A 19 5.78 -20.56 4.26
N LEU A 20 5.48 -20.29 5.53
CA LEU A 20 4.21 -19.68 5.93
C LEU A 20 4.11 -18.22 5.44
N PHE A 21 5.21 -17.46 5.53
CA PHE A 21 5.23 -16.08 5.05
C PHE A 21 5.14 -16.01 3.53
N ARG A 22 5.82 -16.91 2.81
CA ARG A 22 5.68 -17.03 1.36
C ARG A 22 4.25 -17.40 0.96
N LEU A 23 3.60 -18.31 1.69
CA LEU A 23 2.22 -18.71 1.44
C LEU A 23 1.23 -17.55 1.69
N LEU A 24 1.38 -16.83 2.80
CA LEU A 24 0.55 -15.66 3.10
C LEU A 24 0.72 -14.56 2.05
N GLU A 25 1.95 -14.32 1.59
CA GLU A 25 2.22 -13.35 0.54
C GLU A 25 1.56 -13.74 -0.79
N VAL A 26 1.64 -15.02 -1.18
CA VAL A 26 0.95 -15.56 -2.37
C VAL A 26 -0.54 -15.41 -2.25
N LEU A 27 -1.11 -15.76 -1.10
CA LEU A 27 -2.54 -15.68 -0.87
C LEU A 27 -3.02 -14.23 -0.97
N MET A 28 -2.28 -13.28 -0.39
CA MET A 28 -2.61 -11.86 -0.49
C MET A 28 -2.49 -11.33 -1.93
N ILE A 29 -1.41 -11.64 -2.65
CA ILE A 29 -1.23 -11.18 -4.04
C ILE A 29 -2.28 -11.82 -4.94
N SER A 30 -2.55 -13.12 -4.79
CA SER A 30 -3.51 -13.86 -5.59
C SER A 30 -4.92 -13.31 -5.41
N THR A 31 -5.40 -13.19 -4.16
CA THR A 31 -6.74 -12.66 -3.87
C THR A 31 -6.92 -11.24 -4.39
N SER A 32 -5.94 -10.36 -4.12
CA SER A 32 -6.02 -8.95 -4.53
C SER A 32 -5.93 -8.76 -6.04
N SER A 33 -5.05 -9.50 -6.72
CA SER A 33 -4.88 -9.41 -8.18
C SER A 33 -6.07 -10.03 -8.93
N SER A 34 -6.69 -11.07 -8.37
CA SER A 34 -7.90 -11.68 -8.93
C SER A 34 -9.03 -10.67 -9.05
N ILE A 35 -9.18 -9.74 -8.11
CA ILE A 35 -10.22 -8.71 -8.16
C ILE A 35 -10.00 -7.75 -9.34
N VAL A 36 -8.75 -7.36 -9.56
CA VAL A 36 -8.39 -6.50 -10.70
C VAL A 36 -8.63 -7.22 -12.03
N PHE A 37 -8.20 -8.49 -12.15
CA PHE A 37 -8.45 -9.27 -13.35
C PHE A 37 -9.94 -9.53 -13.59
N TYR A 38 -10.72 -9.76 -12.53
CA TYR A 38 -12.17 -9.90 -12.61
C TYR A 38 -12.81 -8.64 -13.19
N ALA A 39 -12.45 -7.46 -12.67
CA ALA A 39 -12.96 -6.19 -13.19
C ALA A 39 -12.64 -6.00 -14.67
N VAL A 40 -11.41 -6.31 -15.09
CA VAL A 40 -10.98 -6.22 -16.50
C VAL A 40 -11.75 -7.23 -17.38
N LEU A 41 -11.87 -8.49 -16.96
CA LEU A 41 -12.57 -9.52 -17.72
C LEU A 41 -14.06 -9.23 -17.87
N ARG A 42 -14.69 -8.66 -16.84
CA ARG A 42 -16.07 -8.17 -16.91
C ARG A 42 -16.21 -6.99 -17.87
N ALA A 43 -15.25 -6.07 -17.89
CA ALA A 43 -15.24 -4.96 -18.84
C ALA A 43 -15.06 -5.43 -20.30
N LEU A 44 -14.39 -6.56 -20.53
CA LEU A 44 -14.24 -7.19 -21.84
C LEU A 44 -15.49 -7.98 -22.31
N GLY A 45 -16.57 -7.99 -21.53
CA GLY A 45 -17.83 -8.62 -21.91
C GLY A 45 -17.97 -10.11 -21.54
N ASN A 46 -17.09 -10.65 -20.69
CA ASN A 46 -17.20 -12.05 -20.25
C ASN A 46 -18.35 -12.24 -19.25
N ASP A 47 -19.02 -13.39 -19.34
CA ASP A 47 -20.03 -13.83 -18.37
C ASP A 47 -19.46 -13.91 -16.94
N TYR A 48 -20.34 -13.81 -15.94
CA TYR A 48 -19.94 -13.78 -14.53
C TYR A 48 -19.12 -15.01 -14.12
N GLU A 49 -19.55 -16.20 -14.53
CA GLU A 49 -18.88 -17.46 -14.17
C GLU A 49 -17.51 -17.58 -14.84
N ASN A 50 -17.42 -17.28 -16.13
CA ASN A 50 -16.16 -17.31 -16.87
C ASN A 50 -15.19 -16.26 -16.34
N ALA A 51 -15.66 -15.04 -16.08
CA ALA A 51 -14.84 -13.96 -15.54
C ALA A 51 -14.29 -14.30 -14.15
N THR A 52 -15.08 -14.90 -13.26
CA THR A 52 -14.60 -15.29 -11.92
C THR A 52 -13.58 -16.43 -12.00
N LEU A 53 -13.85 -17.47 -12.79
CA LEU A 53 -12.93 -18.60 -12.97
C LEU A 53 -11.58 -18.14 -13.53
N PHE A 54 -11.58 -17.40 -14.63
CA PHE A 54 -10.35 -16.91 -15.26
C PHE A 54 -9.61 -15.90 -14.39
N ALA A 55 -10.31 -15.04 -13.65
CA ALA A 55 -9.70 -14.09 -12.74
C ALA A 55 -8.93 -14.77 -11.60
N VAL A 56 -9.54 -15.80 -10.99
CA VAL A 56 -8.88 -16.59 -9.92
C VAL A 56 -7.68 -17.34 -10.48
N ALA A 57 -7.83 -17.98 -11.64
CA ALA A 57 -6.74 -18.69 -12.30
C ALA A 57 -5.56 -17.76 -12.63
N LEU A 58 -5.85 -16.59 -13.20
CA LEU A 58 -4.84 -15.56 -13.50
C LEU A 58 -4.20 -14.98 -12.24
N GLY A 59 -4.97 -14.75 -11.18
CA GLY A 59 -4.46 -14.26 -9.90
C GLY A 59 -3.49 -15.24 -9.25
N ILE A 60 -3.82 -16.53 -9.24
CA ILE A 60 -2.91 -17.60 -8.77
C ILE A 60 -1.68 -17.69 -9.66
N ALA A 61 -1.85 -17.72 -10.99
CA ALA A 61 -0.75 -17.80 -11.93
C ALA A 61 0.22 -16.61 -11.79
N PHE A 62 -0.31 -15.40 -11.60
CA PHE A 62 0.49 -14.20 -11.39
C PHE A 62 1.25 -14.23 -10.06
N ALA A 63 0.61 -14.69 -8.98
CA ALA A 63 1.27 -14.84 -7.68
C ALA A 63 2.42 -15.86 -7.74
N ILE A 64 2.25 -16.96 -8.49
CA ILE A 64 3.30 -17.96 -8.74
C ILE A 64 4.40 -17.38 -9.63
N ALA A 65 4.04 -16.71 -10.73
CA ALA A 65 4.99 -16.11 -11.67
C ALA A 65 5.94 -15.11 -10.99
N LYS A 66 5.45 -14.40 -9.97
CA LYS A 66 6.25 -13.47 -9.15
C LYS A 66 7.39 -14.17 -8.39
N PHE A 67 7.29 -15.45 -8.04
CA PHE A 67 8.43 -16.18 -7.45
C PHE A 67 9.53 -16.47 -8.46
N PHE A 68 9.17 -16.74 -9.71
CA PHE A 68 10.14 -17.03 -10.76
C PHE A 68 10.74 -15.75 -11.35
N LEU A 69 10.00 -14.64 -11.30
CA LEU A 69 10.38 -13.37 -11.91
C LEU A 69 10.45 -12.25 -10.85
N PRO A 70 11.63 -11.96 -10.26
CA PRO A 70 11.78 -10.89 -9.28
C PRO A 70 11.44 -9.49 -9.83
N LYS A 71 11.43 -9.33 -11.16
CA LYS A 71 10.99 -8.09 -11.84
C LYS A 71 9.50 -7.79 -11.63
N LEU A 72 8.66 -8.79 -11.36
CA LEU A 72 7.22 -8.62 -11.16
C LEU A 72 6.86 -8.08 -9.78
N LYS A 73 7.84 -7.89 -8.89
CA LYS A 73 7.61 -7.44 -7.52
C LYS A 73 6.81 -6.14 -7.44
N ASN A 74 7.18 -5.14 -8.23
CA ASN A 74 6.51 -3.83 -8.19
C ASN A 74 5.09 -3.91 -8.79
N ALA A 75 4.92 -4.66 -9.88
CA ALA A 75 3.61 -4.88 -10.47
C ALA A 75 2.68 -5.61 -9.49
N ALA A 76 3.19 -6.62 -8.77
CA ALA A 76 2.43 -7.33 -7.76
C ALA A 76 2.07 -6.45 -6.55
N ALA A 77 2.98 -5.57 -6.13
CA ALA A 77 2.68 -4.61 -5.08
C ALA A 77 1.56 -3.64 -5.52
N ILE A 78 1.66 -3.06 -6.73
CA ILE A 78 0.66 -2.13 -7.26
C ILE A 78 -0.71 -2.82 -7.38
N LEU A 79 -0.76 -4.00 -7.99
CA LEU A 79 -2.01 -4.77 -8.15
C LEU A 79 -2.61 -5.15 -6.79
N ALA A 80 -1.77 -5.56 -5.83
CA ALA A 80 -2.25 -5.88 -4.50
C ALA A 80 -2.83 -4.66 -3.80
N THR A 81 -2.15 -3.51 -3.86
CA THR A 81 -2.65 -2.26 -3.26
C THR A 81 -3.93 -1.77 -3.93
N GLY A 82 -4.04 -1.92 -5.25
CA GLY A 82 -5.24 -1.58 -6.01
C GLY A 82 -6.43 -2.46 -5.60
N GLY A 83 -6.24 -3.78 -5.58
CA GLY A 83 -7.29 -4.72 -5.19
C GLY A 83 -7.80 -4.48 -3.77
N VAL A 84 -6.88 -4.34 -2.80
CA VAL A 84 -7.25 -4.05 -1.40
C VAL A 84 -7.93 -2.67 -1.29
N GLY A 85 -7.40 -1.66 -1.96
CA GLY A 85 -7.96 -0.31 -1.95
C GLY A 85 -9.38 -0.27 -2.49
N VAL A 86 -9.65 -1.00 -3.58
CA VAL A 86 -10.99 -1.12 -4.16
C VAL A 86 -11.97 -1.79 -3.20
N ILE A 87 -11.59 -2.90 -2.54
CA ILE A 87 -12.48 -3.59 -1.59
C ILE A 87 -12.92 -2.63 -0.49
N PHE A 88 -11.97 -1.94 0.15
CA PHE A 88 -12.28 -1.02 1.23
C PHE A 88 -13.00 0.24 0.74
N GLY A 89 -12.66 0.75 -0.45
CA GLY A 89 -13.31 1.92 -1.05
C GLY A 89 -14.77 1.68 -1.43
N ILE A 90 -15.11 0.50 -1.94
CA ILE A 90 -16.50 0.11 -2.22
C ILE A 90 -17.26 -0.18 -0.92
N SER A 91 -16.59 -0.79 0.06
CA SER A 91 -17.23 -1.22 1.32
C SER A 91 -17.49 -0.06 2.28
N LEU A 92 -16.69 1.01 2.22
CA LEU A 92 -16.78 2.15 3.13
C LEU A 92 -17.29 3.38 2.39
N GLY A 93 -18.30 4.03 2.94
CA GLY A 93 -18.72 5.35 2.47
C GLY A 93 -17.64 6.42 2.71
N ILE A 94 -17.81 7.57 2.06
CA ILE A 94 -16.85 8.69 2.11
C ILE A 94 -16.56 9.13 3.54
N LEU A 95 -17.60 9.28 4.37
CA LEU A 95 -17.46 9.75 5.75
C LEU A 95 -16.66 8.76 6.63
N PRO A 96 -16.97 7.44 6.66
CA PRO A 96 -16.11 6.45 7.30
C PRO A 96 -14.64 6.47 6.86
N ILE A 97 -14.37 6.66 5.56
CA ILE A 97 -13.00 6.70 5.04
C ILE A 97 -12.26 7.92 5.55
N ILE A 98 -12.89 9.11 5.50
CA ILE A 98 -12.27 10.34 6.01
C ILE A 98 -11.88 10.16 7.50
N ILE A 99 -12.80 9.63 8.31
CA ILE A 99 -12.54 9.35 9.73
C ILE A 99 -11.38 8.36 9.89
N MET A 100 -11.41 7.26 9.13
CA MET A 100 -10.37 6.24 9.16
C MET A 100 -8.99 6.80 8.78
N LEU A 101 -8.92 7.60 7.71
CA LEU A 101 -7.69 8.25 7.24
C LEU A 101 -7.15 9.26 8.25
N LEU A 102 -8.01 10.06 8.87
CA LEU A 102 -7.60 10.98 9.93
C LEU A 102 -7.05 10.24 11.14
N LEU A 103 -7.71 9.16 11.58
CA LEU A 103 -7.22 8.33 12.68
C LEU A 103 -5.86 7.70 12.36
N LEU A 104 -5.68 7.18 11.13
CA LEU A 104 -4.43 6.58 10.68
C LEU A 104 -3.31 7.61 10.58
N SER A 105 -3.61 8.79 10.04
CA SER A 105 -2.71 9.94 9.96
C SER A 105 -2.25 10.38 11.34
N VAL A 106 -3.17 10.57 12.29
CA VAL A 106 -2.84 10.94 13.67
C VAL A 106 -2.00 9.85 14.35
N TYR A 107 -2.36 8.58 14.16
CA TYR A 107 -1.59 7.46 14.68
C TYR A 107 -0.15 7.45 14.14
N ASP A 108 0.03 7.60 12.82
CA ASP A 108 1.34 7.61 12.16
C ASP A 108 2.21 8.80 12.64
N PHE A 109 1.59 9.98 12.77
CA PHE A 109 2.25 11.16 13.33
C PHE A 109 2.73 10.92 14.77
N ILE A 110 1.88 10.36 15.63
CA ILE A 110 2.23 10.05 17.04
C ILE A 110 3.30 8.96 17.09
N ALA A 111 3.21 7.94 16.23
CA ALA A 111 4.16 6.83 16.19
C ALA A 111 5.57 7.28 15.78
N VAL A 112 5.68 8.21 14.82
CA VAL A 112 6.97 8.75 14.36
C VAL A 112 7.54 9.75 15.35
N PHE A 113 6.76 10.74 15.81
CA PHE A 113 7.30 11.85 16.60
C PHE A 113 7.32 11.57 18.11
N LYS A 114 6.29 10.92 18.66
CA LYS A 114 6.13 10.78 20.12
C LYS A 114 6.74 9.50 20.65
N THR A 115 6.38 8.35 20.08
CA THR A 115 6.83 7.05 20.63
C THR A 115 8.18 6.61 20.07
N LYS A 116 8.56 7.09 18.88
CA LYS A 116 9.74 6.63 18.11
C LYS A 116 9.83 5.09 18.03
N HIS A 117 8.71 4.39 18.26
CA HIS A 117 8.71 2.94 18.39
C HIS A 117 9.01 2.27 17.05
N MET A 118 8.59 2.90 15.96
CA MET A 118 8.86 2.46 14.60
C MET A 118 10.35 2.65 14.22
N VAL A 119 11.00 3.70 14.72
CA VAL A 119 12.44 3.94 14.54
C VAL A 119 13.27 2.95 15.34
N LYS A 120 12.90 2.69 16.60
CA LYS A 120 13.55 1.67 17.44
C LYS A 120 13.34 0.24 16.93
N MET A 121 12.14 -0.10 16.44
CA MET A 121 11.91 -1.41 15.78
C MET A 121 12.79 -1.54 14.54
N ALA A 122 12.89 -0.52 13.70
CA ALA A 122 13.75 -0.56 12.52
C ALA A 122 15.22 -0.81 12.91
N GLU A 123 15.77 -0.12 13.91
CA GLU A 123 17.14 -0.36 14.42
C GLU A 123 17.33 -1.79 14.96
N VAL A 124 16.35 -2.33 15.69
CA VAL A 124 16.41 -3.69 16.25
C VAL A 124 16.29 -4.77 15.17
N LEU A 125 15.45 -4.58 14.15
CA LEU A 125 15.34 -5.52 13.02
C LEU A 125 16.60 -5.49 12.14
N ILE A 126 17.22 -4.31 11.95
CA ILE A 126 18.48 -4.15 11.22
C ILE A 126 19.64 -4.82 11.97
N LYS A 127 19.67 -4.72 13.30
CA LYS A 127 20.73 -5.33 14.13
C LYS A 127 20.66 -6.86 14.16
N ASN A 128 19.48 -7.44 13.92
CA ASN A 128 19.25 -8.89 13.98
C ASN A 128 19.07 -9.56 12.61
N ASP A 129 19.26 -8.83 11.51
CA ASP A 129 19.17 -9.33 10.13
C ASP A 129 17.84 -10.08 9.82
N LEU A 130 16.73 -9.63 10.43
CA LEU A 130 15.44 -10.27 10.27
C LEU A 130 14.68 -9.70 9.06
N ALA A 131 14.53 -10.54 8.03
CA ALA A 131 14.05 -10.24 6.69
C ALA A 131 12.53 -9.99 6.57
N PHE A 132 11.98 -8.99 7.26
CA PHE A 132 10.57 -8.58 7.10
C PHE A 132 10.38 -7.17 6.55
N THR A 133 11.33 -6.67 5.76
CA THR A 133 11.12 -5.47 4.94
C THR A 133 11.23 -5.85 3.47
N VAL A 134 10.32 -5.31 2.66
CA VAL A 134 10.25 -5.50 1.20
C VAL A 134 11.48 -4.85 0.57
N SER A 135 12.62 -5.53 0.60
CA SER A 135 13.81 -5.19 -0.17
C SER A 135 13.51 -5.41 -1.66
N ALA A 136 13.21 -4.36 -2.43
CA ALA A 136 13.35 -4.38 -3.90
C ALA A 136 14.78 -4.79 -4.28
N SER A 137 15.04 -6.10 -4.27
CA SER A 137 16.30 -6.67 -4.68
C SER A 137 16.60 -6.20 -6.11
N VAL A 138 17.42 -5.17 -6.24
CA VAL A 138 18.14 -4.92 -7.48
C VAL A 138 19.29 -5.89 -7.41
N LYS A 139 19.17 -6.94 -8.22
CA LYS A 139 20.18 -7.89 -8.70
C LYS A 139 21.47 -8.01 -7.88
N GLU A 140 21.69 -9.24 -7.40
CA GLU A 140 22.98 -9.94 -7.37
C GLU A 140 24.22 -9.07 -7.29
N GLY A 141 24.69 -8.88 -6.06
CA GLY A 141 26.01 -8.35 -5.79
C GLY A 141 26.20 -8.37 -4.28
N LYS A 142 27.20 -9.11 -3.82
CA LYS A 142 27.61 -9.30 -2.42
C LYS A 142 27.37 -8.06 -1.54
N PRO A 143 27.03 -8.22 -0.24
CA PRO A 143 26.84 -7.10 0.66
C PRO A 143 28.17 -6.36 0.81
N ARG A 144 28.37 -5.30 0.03
CA ARG A 144 29.45 -4.36 0.26
C ARG A 144 28.97 -3.41 1.34
N PHE A 145 29.31 -3.79 2.57
CA PHE A 145 29.48 -2.87 3.67
C PHE A 145 30.20 -1.62 3.16
N THR A 146 29.54 -0.49 3.25
CA THR A 146 30.21 0.80 3.27
C THR A 146 29.69 1.55 4.48
N GLU A 147 30.63 1.85 5.37
CA GLU A 147 30.46 2.64 6.58
C GLU A 147 30.05 4.08 6.20
N LYS A 148 28.78 4.28 5.87
CA LYS A 148 28.06 5.57 5.89
C LYS A 148 26.65 5.30 5.41
N GLY A 149 25.68 5.60 6.27
CA GLY A 149 24.25 5.35 6.06
C GLY A 149 23.64 6.10 4.86
N GLU A 150 23.94 5.65 3.65
CA GLU A 150 23.26 6.07 2.42
C GLU A 150 22.44 4.90 1.89
N ARG A 151 21.21 4.76 2.42
CA ARG A 151 20.18 3.94 1.81
C ARG A 151 19.65 4.67 0.58
N ASN A 152 20.15 4.31 -0.60
CA ASN A 152 19.60 4.72 -1.89
C ASN A 152 18.31 3.95 -2.24
N ARG A 153 17.37 3.84 -1.29
CA ARG A 153 16.05 3.23 -1.51
C ARG A 153 15.03 3.81 -0.53
N ILE A 154 14.11 4.60 -1.09
CA ILE A 154 12.91 5.08 -0.43
C ILE A 154 11.85 4.03 -0.71
N ASP A 155 11.65 3.10 0.22
CA ASP A 155 10.57 2.13 0.14
C ASP A 155 9.31 2.80 0.69
N LEU A 156 8.38 3.17 -0.19
CA LEU A 156 7.05 3.63 0.23
C LEU A 156 6.28 2.43 0.74
N GLY A 157 5.60 2.54 1.88
CA GLY A 157 4.76 1.47 2.38
C GLY A 157 3.65 1.18 1.38
N THR A 158 3.47 -0.08 0.99
CA THR A 158 2.32 -0.47 0.14
C THR A 158 1.00 -0.03 0.77
N GLY A 159 0.91 0.00 2.11
CA GLY A 159 -0.23 0.55 2.85
C GLY A 159 -0.50 2.05 2.62
N ASP A 160 0.53 2.85 2.36
CA ASP A 160 0.39 4.30 2.12
C ASP A 160 -0.21 4.58 0.73
N ILE A 161 -0.04 3.64 -0.21
CA ILE A 161 -0.65 3.67 -1.55
C ILE A 161 -2.12 3.22 -1.50
N VAL A 162 -2.47 2.37 -0.53
CA VAL A 162 -3.86 1.91 -0.38
C VAL A 162 -4.77 3.06 0.08
N ALA A 163 -4.30 3.94 0.96
CA ALA A 163 -5.06 5.08 1.48
C ALA A 163 -5.69 5.98 0.38
N PRO A 164 -4.94 6.47 -0.63
CA PRO A 164 -5.52 7.25 -1.72
C PRO A 164 -6.48 6.45 -2.59
N VAL A 165 -6.16 5.19 -2.91
CA VAL A 165 -7.04 4.35 -3.73
C VAL A 165 -8.38 4.11 -3.03
N MET A 166 -8.37 3.84 -1.72
CA MET A 166 -9.61 3.67 -0.94
C MET A 166 -10.51 4.91 -1.01
N PHE A 167 -9.93 6.09 -0.79
CA PHE A 167 -10.70 7.33 -0.77
C PHE A 167 -11.23 7.70 -2.15
N ASP A 168 -10.39 7.52 -3.17
CA ASP A 168 -10.73 7.76 -4.57
C ASP A 168 -11.92 6.90 -5.02
N VAL A 169 -11.85 5.59 -4.77
CA VAL A 169 -12.93 4.64 -5.13
C VAL A 169 -14.23 4.95 -4.40
N SER A 170 -14.16 5.36 -3.13
CA SER A 170 -15.36 5.75 -2.39
C SER A 170 -15.96 7.05 -2.91
N ALA A 171 -15.13 8.01 -3.33
CA ALA A 171 -15.58 9.28 -3.88
C ALA A 171 -16.27 9.14 -5.26
N LEU A 172 -16.00 8.07 -6.00
CA LEU A 172 -16.75 7.73 -7.22
C LEU A 172 -18.25 7.59 -6.96
N SER A 173 -18.66 7.20 -5.75
CA SER A 173 -20.08 7.13 -5.38
C SER A 173 -20.76 8.50 -5.29
N LEU A 174 -19.99 9.58 -5.14
CA LEU A 174 -20.50 10.96 -5.10
C LEU A 174 -20.46 11.59 -6.49
N SER A 175 -19.30 11.58 -7.14
CA SER A 175 -19.11 12.13 -8.49
C SER A 175 -17.77 11.66 -9.05
N PRO A 176 -17.68 11.33 -10.36
CA PRO A 176 -16.40 11.06 -11.02
C PRO A 176 -15.40 12.22 -10.90
N MET A 177 -15.90 13.47 -10.81
CA MET A 177 -15.04 14.63 -10.61
C MET A 177 -14.39 14.62 -9.22
N ALA A 178 -15.10 14.17 -8.19
CA ALA A 178 -14.55 14.08 -6.84
C ALA A 178 -13.33 13.16 -6.77
N SER A 179 -13.40 12.02 -7.45
CA SER A 179 -12.28 11.10 -7.63
C SER A 179 -11.09 11.78 -8.30
N LEU A 180 -11.29 12.50 -9.42
CA LEU A 180 -10.20 13.22 -10.08
C LEU A 180 -9.49 14.24 -9.18
N PHE A 181 -10.25 15.02 -8.39
CA PHE A 181 -9.67 15.96 -7.43
C PHE A 181 -8.83 15.24 -6.36
N ILE A 182 -9.34 14.14 -5.78
CA ILE A 182 -8.61 13.33 -4.78
C ILE A 182 -7.35 12.72 -5.39
N PHE A 183 -7.45 12.16 -6.60
CA PHE A 183 -6.33 11.59 -7.33
C PHE A 183 -5.21 12.62 -7.55
N ILE A 184 -5.54 13.80 -8.06
CA ILE A 184 -4.58 14.90 -8.25
C ILE A 184 -3.96 15.31 -6.91
N GLY A 185 -4.79 15.49 -5.87
CA GLY A 185 -4.31 15.82 -4.53
C GLY A 185 -3.34 14.78 -3.96
N SER A 186 -3.60 13.49 -4.20
CA SER A 186 -2.73 12.40 -3.77
C SER A 186 -1.38 12.43 -4.48
N ILE A 187 -1.35 12.65 -5.79
CA ILE A 187 -0.11 12.73 -6.58
C ILE A 187 0.73 13.91 -6.11
N VAL A 188 0.12 15.10 -5.99
CA VAL A 188 0.82 16.30 -5.53
C VAL A 188 1.43 16.07 -4.15
N SER A 189 0.67 15.44 -3.25
CA SER A 189 1.14 15.13 -1.89
C SER A 189 2.30 14.15 -1.86
N ILE A 190 2.22 13.07 -2.65
CA ILE A 190 3.30 12.07 -2.75
C ILE A 190 4.56 12.72 -3.33
N VAL A 191 4.44 13.53 -4.38
CA VAL A 191 5.58 14.23 -4.99
C VAL A 191 6.22 15.20 -4.00
N LEU A 192 5.42 16.00 -3.30
CA LEU A 192 5.92 16.91 -2.26
C LEU A 192 6.59 16.17 -1.11
N LEU A 193 6.01 15.06 -0.67
CA LEU A 193 6.57 14.23 0.38
C LEU A 193 7.92 13.65 -0.04
N MET A 194 8.01 13.08 -1.23
CA MET A 194 9.26 12.53 -1.75
C MET A 194 10.32 13.63 -1.91
N TYR A 195 9.95 14.79 -2.46
CA TYR A 195 10.84 15.94 -2.59
C TYR A 195 11.42 16.36 -1.23
N PHE A 196 10.57 16.50 -0.21
CA PHE A 196 11.01 16.93 1.12
C PHE A 196 11.82 15.84 1.85
N ALA A 197 11.43 14.58 1.73
CA ALA A 197 12.17 13.44 2.29
C ALA A 197 13.59 13.34 1.72
N MET A 198 13.74 13.53 0.39
CA MET A 198 15.05 13.55 -0.27
C MET A 198 15.90 14.74 0.18
N ARG A 199 15.30 15.93 0.32
CA ARG A 199 16.03 17.15 0.70
C ARG A 199 16.49 17.15 2.14
N LYS A 200 15.68 16.64 3.07
CA LYS A 200 15.97 16.70 4.51
C LYS A 200 16.59 15.41 5.09
N LYS A 201 16.75 14.34 4.30
CA LYS A 201 17.29 13.03 4.74
C LYS A 201 16.63 12.49 6.03
N VAL A 202 15.36 12.80 6.25
CA VAL A 202 14.60 12.39 7.44
C VAL A 202 13.46 11.45 7.06
N ILE A 203 13.20 10.48 7.94
CA ILE A 203 12.06 9.58 7.85
C ILE A 203 10.83 10.37 8.29
N LEU A 204 9.88 10.55 7.38
CA LEU A 204 8.63 11.28 7.65
C LEU A 204 7.45 10.31 7.61
N PRO A 205 6.43 10.54 8.44
CA PRO A 205 5.19 9.78 8.34
C PRO A 205 4.56 10.08 6.97
N ALA A 206 4.22 9.03 6.22
CA ALA A 206 3.74 9.14 4.85
C ALA A 206 2.27 9.51 4.79
N LEU A 207 1.48 8.97 5.72
CA LEU A 207 0.02 9.15 5.71
C LEU A 207 -0.42 10.59 6.00
N PRO A 208 0.16 11.35 6.95
CA PRO A 208 -0.35 12.69 7.25
C PRO A 208 -0.30 13.67 6.09
N PRO A 209 0.82 13.81 5.34
CA PRO A 209 0.84 14.69 4.19
C PRO A 209 -0.09 14.22 3.06
N ILE A 210 -0.17 12.91 2.80
CA ILE A 210 -1.01 12.34 1.74
C ILE A 210 -2.49 12.57 2.05
N THR A 211 -2.93 12.25 3.28
CA THR A 211 -4.31 12.46 3.74
C THR A 211 -4.73 13.92 3.71
N LEU A 212 -3.85 14.83 4.16
CA LEU A 212 -4.12 16.26 4.13
C LEU A 212 -4.32 16.77 2.70
N GLY A 213 -3.42 16.45 1.78
CA GLY A 213 -3.56 16.96 0.42
C GLY A 213 -4.75 16.37 -0.33
N MET A 214 -5.12 15.10 -0.09
CA MET A 214 -6.36 14.55 -0.62
C MET A 214 -7.60 15.30 -0.10
N LEU A 215 -7.67 15.56 1.21
CA LEU A 215 -8.80 16.28 1.81
C LEU A 215 -8.89 17.72 1.32
N VAL A 216 -7.76 18.41 1.18
CA VAL A 216 -7.72 19.79 0.66
C VAL A 216 -8.26 19.83 -0.76
N PHE A 217 -7.81 18.95 -1.65
CA PHE A 217 -8.29 18.91 -3.03
C PHE A 217 -9.76 18.48 -3.12
N PHE A 218 -10.21 17.56 -2.26
CA PHE A 218 -11.62 17.19 -2.16
C PHE A 218 -12.50 18.39 -1.75
N ILE A 219 -12.09 19.13 -0.72
CA ILE A 219 -12.83 20.33 -0.28
C ILE A 219 -12.80 21.42 -1.37
N LEU A 220 -11.66 21.61 -2.05
CA LEU A 220 -11.56 22.55 -3.18
C LEU A 220 -12.52 22.19 -4.32
N GLY A 221 -12.61 20.91 -4.70
CA GLY A 221 -13.55 20.46 -5.73
C GLY A 221 -15.01 20.76 -5.36
N ARG A 222 -15.37 20.56 -4.08
CA ARG A 222 -16.69 20.90 -3.55
C ARG A 222 -16.94 22.42 -3.52
N LEU A 223 -15.96 23.22 -3.11
CA LEU A 223 -16.07 24.69 -3.07
C LEU A 223 -16.20 25.30 -4.46
N LEU A 224 -15.57 24.69 -5.46
CA LEU A 224 -15.68 25.09 -6.86
C LEU A 224 -17.00 24.63 -7.52
N GLY A 225 -17.84 23.88 -6.80
CA GLY A 225 -19.16 23.45 -7.26
C GLY A 225 -19.16 22.29 -8.24
N PHE A 226 -18.09 21.48 -8.29
CA PHE A 226 -18.04 20.31 -9.18
C PHE A 226 -18.91 19.13 -8.70
N TYR A 227 -19.28 19.10 -7.41
CA TYR A 227 -20.13 18.08 -6.78
C TYR A 227 -20.55 18.46 -5.35
#